data_AF-A0A256XEV5-F1
#
_entry.id   AF-A0A256XEV5-F1
#
_cell.length_a   1.000
_cell.length_b   1.000
_cell.length_c   1.000
_cell.angle_alpha   90.00
_cell.angle_beta   90.00
_cell.angle_gamma   90.00
#
_symmetry.space_group_name_H-M   'P 1'
#
loop_
_entity.id
_entity.type
_entity.pdbx_description
1 polymer ?
#
loop_
_entity_poly.entity_id
_entity_poly.type
_entity_poly.pdbx_seq_one_letter_code
_entity_poly.pdbx_strand_id
1 'polypeptide(L)'
;MVELSTELISEVSLDSLIQFIMENSLAVGLFVFLVIVSLIVGYALGYIIASIFRRLFKTQNLEKTLVRYGAVTSSLWESMINFISDYLKWLVVILSLDIVFVLYGVSIVSQISIFLERLLALIVSTIIGMLLGGIIYKITKDFLISVGLERELGKHHLADSMAGFSVSSIVAFIIKWYIVLLFLTTGLQIFKPVIFIDSTTRIVLLEGLEDLANYIPQAILGFMILLASIIISDFVSAHMKNRKISFSELYSLFSEVIIIAIGALLALPHFGVKNTYFLEYSFIVLVAGISLGIALALALSLKDKIKIELG
;
A
#
# COMPACT_ATOMS: atom_id res chain seq x y z
N MET A 1 -3.05 -33.27 -26.62
CA MET A 1 -2.81 -32.05 -27.43
C MET A 1 -1.34 -31.56 -27.37
N VAL A 2 -0.55 -31.94 -26.35
CA VAL A 2 0.89 -31.59 -26.27
C VAL A 2 1.78 -32.50 -27.12
N GLU A 3 1.40 -33.75 -27.37
CA GLU A 3 2.20 -34.67 -28.21
C GLU A 3 2.18 -34.32 -29.72
N LEU A 4 1.11 -33.67 -30.20
CA LEU A 4 0.96 -33.28 -31.61
C LEU A 4 1.78 -32.03 -31.99
N SER A 5 2.19 -31.21 -31.04
CA SER A 5 3.04 -30.03 -31.32
C SER A 5 4.53 -30.38 -31.42
N THR A 6 4.95 -31.51 -30.86
CA THR A 6 6.36 -31.96 -30.86
C THR A 6 6.78 -32.57 -32.20
N GLU A 7 5.89 -33.23 -32.93
CA GLU A 7 6.19 -33.77 -34.27
C GLU A 7 6.26 -32.67 -35.36
N LEU A 8 5.49 -31.59 -35.23
CA LEU A 8 5.49 -30.47 -36.18
C LEU A 8 6.77 -29.62 -36.14
N ILE A 9 7.51 -29.63 -35.03
CA ILE A 9 8.77 -28.89 -34.89
C ILE A 9 9.95 -29.72 -35.44
N SER A 10 9.84 -31.05 -35.53
CA SER A 10 10.91 -31.92 -36.02
C SER A 10 11.04 -32.01 -37.54
N GLU A 11 10.13 -31.43 -38.33
CA GLU A 11 10.16 -31.50 -39.79
C GLU A 11 10.38 -30.16 -40.51
N VAL A 12 10.66 -29.06 -39.80
CA VAL A 12 11.17 -27.85 -40.46
C VAL A 12 12.64 -28.09 -40.82
N SER A 13 12.87 -28.77 -41.94
CA SER A 13 14.22 -28.98 -42.47
C SER A 13 14.84 -27.63 -42.83
N LEU A 14 16.12 -27.44 -42.54
CA LEU A 14 16.86 -26.22 -42.92
C LEU A 14 16.71 -25.91 -44.41
N ASP A 15 16.62 -26.96 -45.25
CA ASP A 15 16.43 -26.83 -46.70
C ASP A 15 15.10 -26.17 -47.05
N SER A 16 14.01 -26.49 -46.34
CA SER A 16 12.70 -25.85 -46.55
C SER A 16 12.70 -24.36 -46.17
N LEU A 17 13.43 -23.97 -45.11
CA LEU A 17 13.60 -22.57 -44.73
C LEU A 17 14.46 -21.82 -45.75
N ILE A 18 15.54 -22.42 -46.23
CA ILE A 18 16.40 -21.81 -47.25
C ILE A 18 15.61 -21.59 -48.54
N GLN A 19 14.84 -22.58 -48.99
CA GLN A 19 14.03 -22.45 -50.19
C GLN A 19 12.95 -21.37 -50.04
N PHE A 20 12.27 -21.31 -48.89
CA PHE A 20 11.31 -20.24 -48.58
C PHE A 20 11.97 -18.85 -48.58
N ILE A 21 13.17 -18.72 -48.00
CA ILE A 21 13.94 -17.46 -48.00
C ILE A 21 14.37 -17.07 -49.41
N MET A 22 14.77 -18.03 -50.26
CA MET A 22 15.16 -17.74 -51.64
C MET A 22 13.97 -17.28 -52.48
N GLU A 23 12.82 -17.96 -52.36
CA GLU A 23 11.58 -17.60 -53.04
C GLU A 23 11.03 -16.24 -52.58
N ASN A 24 11.27 -15.87 -51.32
CA ASN A 24 10.81 -14.59 -50.72
C ASN A 24 11.94 -13.59 -50.46
N SER A 25 13.08 -13.72 -51.15
CA SER A 25 14.31 -12.96 -50.84
C SER A 25 14.12 -11.44 -50.85
N LEU A 26 13.29 -10.92 -51.76
CA LEU A 26 12.94 -9.49 -51.81
C LEU A 26 12.12 -9.07 -50.57
N ALA A 27 11.11 -9.85 -50.19
CA ALA A 27 10.25 -9.56 -49.04
C ALA A 27 11.03 -9.63 -47.72
N VAL A 28 11.92 -10.62 -47.57
CA VAL A 28 12.83 -10.74 -46.42
C VAL A 28 13.81 -9.56 -46.39
N GLY A 29 14.38 -9.18 -47.52
CA GLY A 29 15.26 -8.00 -47.62
C GLY A 29 14.57 -6.71 -47.21
N LEU A 30 13.33 -6.49 -47.67
CA LEU A 30 12.52 -5.33 -47.31
C LEU A 30 12.17 -5.34 -45.80
N PHE A 31 11.82 -6.50 -45.26
CA PHE A 31 11.56 -6.68 -43.82
C PHE A 31 12.77 -6.28 -42.98
N VAL A 32 13.95 -6.85 -43.28
CA VAL A 32 15.19 -6.55 -42.55
C VAL A 32 15.53 -5.06 -42.66
N PHE A 33 15.39 -4.47 -43.85
CA PHE A 33 15.60 -3.04 -44.05
C PHE A 33 14.65 -2.20 -43.18
N LEU A 34 13.35 -2.52 -43.15
CA LEU A 34 12.38 -1.82 -42.31
C LEU A 34 12.66 -1.95 -40.82
N VAL A 35 13.11 -3.12 -40.36
CA VAL A 35 13.52 -3.34 -38.96
C VAL A 35 14.70 -2.43 -38.60
N ILE A 36 15.73 -2.36 -39.46
CA ILE A 36 16.90 -1.49 -39.25
C ILE A 36 16.48 -0.02 -39.22
N VAL A 37 15.66 0.42 -40.19
CA VAL A 37 15.15 1.79 -40.26
C VAL A 37 14.34 2.12 -39.01
N SER A 38 13.47 1.21 -38.58
CA SER A 38 12.64 1.37 -37.38
C SER A 38 13.47 1.47 -36.11
N LEU A 39 14.54 0.68 -35.97
CA LEU A 39 15.49 0.81 -34.84
C LEU A 39 16.14 2.18 -34.80
N ILE A 40 16.62 2.69 -35.94
CA ILE A 40 17.28 4.00 -36.02
C ILE A 40 16.29 5.12 -35.70
N VAL A 41 15.12 5.11 -36.33
CA VAL A 41 14.07 6.11 -36.13
C VAL A 41 13.54 6.06 -34.69
N GLY A 42 13.24 4.87 -34.18
CA GLY A 42 12.77 4.65 -32.82
C GLY A 42 13.79 5.08 -31.77
N TYR A 43 15.08 4.84 -31.99
CA TYR A 43 16.13 5.31 -31.08
C TYR A 43 16.25 6.83 -31.09
N ALA A 44 16.21 7.46 -32.27
CA ALA A 44 16.26 8.90 -32.41
C ALA A 44 15.06 9.58 -31.72
N LEU A 45 13.83 9.08 -31.96
CA LEU A 45 12.61 9.57 -31.32
C LEU A 45 12.63 9.33 -29.80
N GLY A 46 13.01 8.13 -29.38
CA GLY A 46 13.14 7.78 -27.97
C GLY A 46 14.11 8.69 -27.22
N TYR A 47 15.25 9.01 -27.84
CA TYR A 47 16.21 9.97 -27.28
C TYR A 47 15.63 11.38 -27.14
N ILE A 48 14.90 11.87 -28.16
CA ILE A 48 14.23 13.17 -28.12
C ILE A 48 13.21 13.22 -26.97
N ILE A 49 12.33 12.22 -26.87
CA ILE A 49 11.29 12.13 -25.84
C ILE A 49 11.93 12.05 -24.44
N ALA A 50 12.93 11.19 -24.27
CA ALA A 50 13.66 11.04 -23.02
C ALA A 50 14.37 12.35 -22.59
N SER A 51 14.90 13.11 -23.55
CA SER A 51 15.54 14.41 -23.31
C SER A 51 14.53 15.47 -22.89
N ILE A 52 13.37 15.55 -23.56
CA ILE A 52 12.28 16.45 -23.18
C ILE A 52 11.79 16.12 -21.77
N PHE A 53 11.53 14.84 -21.49
CA PHE A 53 11.12 14.39 -20.16
C PHE A 53 12.12 14.81 -19.08
N ARG A 54 13.41 14.52 -19.29
CA ARG A 54 14.48 14.90 -18.35
C ARG A 54 14.52 16.41 -18.12
N ARG A 55 14.35 17.23 -19.15
CA ARG A 55 14.33 18.70 -19.04
C ARG A 55 13.12 19.20 -18.25
N LEU A 56 11.94 18.63 -18.48
CA LEU A 56 10.71 19.03 -17.76
C LEU A 56 10.81 18.73 -16.27
N PHE A 57 11.30 17.55 -15.90
CA PHE A 57 11.35 17.11 -14.51
C PHE A 57 12.61 17.57 -13.74
N LYS A 58 13.72 17.89 -14.43
CA LYS A 58 14.93 18.45 -13.80
C LYS A 58 14.82 19.96 -13.54
N THR A 59 13.62 20.53 -13.55
CA THR A 59 13.41 21.92 -13.13
C THR A 59 13.72 22.05 -11.64
N GLN A 60 14.68 22.91 -11.28
CA GLN A 60 15.17 23.07 -9.90
C GLN A 60 14.06 23.35 -8.89
N ASN A 61 12.96 23.99 -9.33
CA ASN A 61 11.82 24.31 -8.47
C ASN A 61 11.05 23.07 -8.01
N LEU A 62 10.85 22.08 -8.88
CA LEU A 62 10.15 20.84 -8.53
C LEU A 62 10.98 20.02 -7.53
N GLU A 63 12.27 19.83 -7.82
CA GLU A 63 13.18 19.11 -6.94
C GLU A 63 13.25 19.76 -5.56
N LYS A 64 13.51 21.07 -5.49
CA LYS A 64 13.56 21.81 -4.22
C LYS A 64 12.26 21.70 -3.43
N THR A 65 11.11 21.73 -4.11
CA THR A 65 9.81 21.60 -3.48
C THR A 65 9.63 20.20 -2.88
N LEU A 66 9.84 19.15 -3.68
CA LEU A 66 9.68 17.76 -3.23
C LEU A 66 10.66 17.38 -2.11
N VAL A 67 11.91 17.84 -2.19
CA VAL A 67 12.92 17.66 -1.15
C VAL A 67 12.54 18.41 0.12
N ARG A 68 12.05 19.65 0.02
CA ARG A 68 11.59 20.44 1.17
C ARG A 68 10.40 19.80 1.90
N TYR A 69 9.53 19.10 1.16
CA TYR A 69 8.43 18.34 1.76
C TYR A 69 8.88 16.98 2.32
N GLY A 70 10.15 16.59 2.16
CA GLY A 70 10.66 15.30 2.61
C GLY A 70 10.09 14.13 1.80
N ALA A 71 9.58 14.40 0.60
CA ALA A 71 8.96 13.38 -0.22
C ALA A 71 10.02 12.44 -0.84
N VAL A 72 11.12 13.02 -1.29
CA VAL A 72 12.28 12.32 -1.89
C VAL A 72 13.56 13.08 -1.56
N THR A 73 14.70 12.37 -1.56
CA THR A 73 16.02 13.00 -1.55
C THR A 73 16.39 13.47 -2.97
N SER A 74 17.31 14.43 -3.09
CA SER A 74 17.82 14.86 -4.42
C SER A 74 18.39 13.70 -5.22
N SER A 75 19.11 12.79 -4.55
CA SER A 75 19.66 11.58 -5.16
C SER A 75 18.57 10.62 -5.68
N LEU A 76 17.52 10.38 -4.89
CA LEU A 76 16.40 9.54 -5.32
C LEU A 76 15.63 10.18 -6.48
N TRP A 77 15.40 11.49 -6.43
CA TRP A 77 14.74 12.22 -7.51
C TRP A 77 15.51 12.14 -8.83
N GLU A 78 16.82 12.38 -8.80
CA GLU A 78 17.68 12.26 -9.99
C GLU A 78 17.70 10.81 -10.51
N SER A 79 17.78 9.82 -9.62
CA SER A 79 17.70 8.41 -9.98
C SER A 79 16.37 8.06 -10.66
N MET A 80 15.24 8.54 -10.14
CA MET A 80 13.91 8.28 -10.71
C MET A 80 13.75 8.90 -12.09
N ILE A 81 14.20 10.15 -12.28
CA ILE A 81 14.17 10.81 -13.59
C ILE A 81 15.03 10.07 -14.60
N ASN A 82 16.26 9.70 -14.22
CA ASN A 82 17.16 8.97 -15.11
C ASN A 82 16.59 7.62 -15.50
N PHE A 83 16.05 6.88 -14.53
CA PHE A 83 15.39 5.59 -14.77
C PHE A 83 14.21 5.71 -15.73
N ILE A 84 13.27 6.64 -15.49
CA ILE A 84 12.11 6.83 -16.39
C ILE A 84 12.56 7.30 -17.78
N SER A 85 13.54 8.20 -17.85
CA SER A 85 14.08 8.71 -19.11
C SER A 85 14.70 7.58 -19.95
N ASP A 86 15.51 6.72 -19.34
CA ASP A 86 16.09 5.57 -20.04
C ASP A 86 15.04 4.52 -20.40
N TYR A 87 14.04 4.29 -19.53
CA TYR A 87 12.92 3.41 -19.82
C TYR A 87 12.11 3.90 -21.04
N LEU A 88 11.73 5.18 -21.06
CA LEU A 88 10.98 5.79 -22.17
C LEU A 88 11.73 5.68 -23.50
N LYS A 89 13.06 5.89 -23.48
CA LYS A 89 13.90 5.72 -24.66
C LYS A 89 13.77 4.33 -25.26
N TRP A 90 13.91 3.28 -24.43
CA TRP A 90 13.80 1.89 -24.87
C TRP A 90 12.37 1.49 -25.25
N LEU A 91 11.36 2.01 -24.53
CA LEU A 91 9.96 1.80 -24.86
C LEU A 91 9.66 2.26 -26.29
N VAL A 92 10.08 3.47 -26.68
CA VAL A 92 9.83 4.01 -28.02
C VAL A 92 10.52 3.19 -29.11
N VAL A 93 11.72 2.67 -28.86
CA VAL A 93 12.41 1.75 -29.78
C VAL A 93 11.58 0.48 -30.00
N ILE A 94 11.08 -0.12 -28.91
CA ILE A 94 10.30 -1.36 -28.97
C ILE A 94 8.95 -1.13 -29.65
N LEU A 95 8.27 -0.01 -29.38
CA LEU A 95 7.03 0.36 -30.07
C LEU A 95 7.25 0.58 -31.57
N SER A 96 8.38 1.19 -31.95
CA SER A 96 8.72 1.37 -33.36
C SER A 96 8.94 0.02 -34.05
N LEU A 97 9.63 -0.91 -33.38
CA LEU A 97 9.79 -2.28 -33.88
C LEU A 97 8.44 -2.98 -34.02
N ASP A 98 7.58 -2.88 -33.01
CA ASP A 98 6.27 -3.53 -32.98
C ASP A 98 5.43 -3.18 -34.20
N ILE A 99 5.42 -1.90 -34.61
CA ILE A 99 4.73 -1.46 -35.83
C ILE A 99 5.19 -2.26 -37.05
N VAL A 100 6.50 -2.48 -37.21
CA VAL A 100 7.04 -3.27 -38.34
C VAL A 100 6.63 -4.73 -38.21
N PHE A 101 6.72 -5.33 -37.02
CA PHE A 101 6.35 -6.74 -36.84
C PHE A 101 4.86 -7.01 -37.07
N VAL A 102 3.99 -6.09 -36.63
CA VAL A 102 2.55 -6.15 -36.86
C VAL A 102 2.21 -6.06 -38.34
N LEU A 103 2.90 -5.20 -39.11
CA LEU A 103 2.72 -5.10 -40.57
C LEU A 103 2.99 -6.43 -41.30
N TYR A 104 3.85 -7.28 -40.73
CA TYR A 104 4.19 -8.60 -41.28
C TYR A 104 3.46 -9.76 -40.60
N GLY A 105 2.48 -9.47 -39.73
CA GLY A 105 1.65 -10.49 -39.08
C GLY A 105 2.31 -11.21 -37.90
N VAL A 106 3.43 -10.70 -37.36
CA VAL A 106 4.10 -11.29 -36.19
C VAL A 106 3.52 -10.69 -34.91
N SER A 107 2.82 -11.51 -34.11
CA SER A 107 2.07 -11.07 -32.92
C SER A 107 2.85 -11.15 -31.60
N ILE A 108 4.04 -11.74 -31.56
CA ILE A 108 4.82 -11.91 -30.32
C ILE A 108 5.31 -10.56 -29.79
N VAL A 109 5.71 -9.65 -30.68
CA VAL A 109 6.27 -8.35 -30.31
C VAL A 109 5.20 -7.45 -29.67
N SER A 110 3.93 -7.58 -30.08
CA SER A 110 2.86 -6.75 -29.55
C SER A 110 2.54 -7.08 -28.08
N GLN A 111 2.69 -8.34 -27.69
CA GLN A 111 2.55 -8.74 -26.28
C GLN A 111 3.63 -8.11 -25.40
N ILE A 112 4.87 -8.08 -25.88
CA ILE A 112 6.01 -7.45 -25.18
C ILE A 112 5.80 -5.94 -25.06
N SER A 113 5.35 -5.29 -26.13
CA SER A 113 5.05 -3.86 -26.15
C SER A 113 3.97 -3.49 -25.14
N ILE A 114 2.85 -4.21 -25.15
CA ILE A 114 1.74 -4.01 -24.20
C ILE A 114 2.22 -4.23 -22.75
N PHE A 115 3.03 -5.27 -22.51
CA PHE A 115 3.63 -5.52 -21.20
C PHE A 115 4.48 -4.33 -20.72
N LEU A 116 5.37 -3.81 -21.58
CA LEU A 116 6.25 -2.70 -21.23
C LEU A 116 5.49 -1.37 -21.03
N GLU A 117 4.46 -1.10 -21.82
CA GLU A 117 3.60 0.08 -21.62
C GLU A 117 2.93 0.05 -20.24
N ARG A 118 2.39 -1.10 -19.85
CA ARG A 118 1.69 -1.24 -18.56
C ARG A 118 2.67 -1.29 -17.39
N LEU A 119 3.85 -1.87 -17.60
CA LEU A 119 4.93 -1.82 -16.60
C LEU A 119 5.36 -0.36 -16.35
N LEU A 120 5.41 0.48 -17.40
CA LEU A 120 5.64 1.92 -17.22
C LEU A 120 4.54 2.57 -16.38
N ALA A 121 3.27 2.26 -16.67
CA ALA A 121 2.15 2.79 -15.91
C ALA A 121 2.23 2.41 -14.42
N LEU A 122 2.61 1.15 -14.11
CA LEU A 122 2.84 0.68 -12.74
C LEU A 122 3.98 1.45 -12.06
N ILE A 123 5.11 1.61 -12.73
CA ILE A 123 6.28 2.35 -12.23
C ILE A 123 5.90 3.80 -11.94
N VAL A 124 5.27 4.48 -12.91
CA VAL A 124 4.87 5.89 -12.80
C VAL A 124 3.86 6.07 -11.67
N SER A 125 2.85 5.19 -11.56
CA SER A 125 1.87 5.23 -10.47
C SER A 125 2.56 5.08 -9.11
N THR A 126 3.47 4.13 -8.97
CA THR A 126 4.24 3.92 -7.73
C THR A 126 5.08 5.15 -7.37
N ILE A 127 5.74 5.75 -8.35
CA ILE A 127 6.51 6.98 -8.19
C ILE A 127 5.61 8.12 -7.69
N ILE A 128 4.46 8.34 -8.32
CA ILE A 128 3.49 9.35 -7.90
C ILE A 128 3.01 9.09 -6.46
N GLY A 129 2.72 7.84 -6.13
CA GLY A 129 2.34 7.42 -4.77
C GLY A 129 3.39 7.77 -3.73
N MET A 130 4.68 7.51 -4.01
CA MET A 130 5.79 7.89 -3.14
C MET A 130 5.90 9.40 -2.94
N LEU A 131 5.75 10.18 -4.02
CA LEU A 131 5.80 11.64 -3.95
C LEU A 131 4.65 12.22 -3.13
N LEU A 132 3.41 11.81 -3.45
CA LEU A 132 2.22 12.29 -2.75
C LEU A 132 2.17 11.83 -1.29
N GLY A 133 2.52 10.57 -1.03
CA GLY A 133 2.62 10.05 0.33
C GLY A 133 3.63 10.83 1.16
N GLY A 134 4.75 11.24 0.55
CA GLY A 134 5.74 12.10 1.17
C GLY A 134 5.24 13.51 1.51
N ILE A 135 4.47 14.12 0.62
CA ILE A 135 3.85 15.44 0.88
C ILE A 135 2.82 15.33 2.02
N ILE A 136 1.94 14.32 1.96
CA ILE A 136 0.90 14.13 2.95
C ILE A 136 1.49 13.77 4.32
N TYR A 137 2.57 12.97 4.37
CA TYR A 137 3.33 12.70 5.60
C TYR A 137 3.63 13.99 6.37
N LYS A 138 4.20 14.99 5.67
CA LYS A 138 4.61 16.24 6.30
C LYS A 138 3.40 17.05 6.76
N ILE A 139 2.38 17.19 5.90
CA ILE A 139 1.14 17.91 6.25
C ILE A 139 0.48 17.29 7.49
N THR A 140 0.32 15.97 7.49
CA THR A 140 -0.27 15.22 8.60
C THR A 140 0.56 15.39 9.87
N LYS A 141 1.88 15.19 9.80
CA LYS A 141 2.77 15.37 10.95
C LYS A 141 2.67 16.77 11.55
N ASP A 142 2.79 17.80 10.72
CA ASP A 142 2.73 19.20 11.15
C ASP A 142 1.35 19.54 11.75
N PHE A 143 0.27 19.01 11.17
CA PHE A 143 -1.09 19.14 11.69
C PHE A 143 -1.24 18.50 13.08
N LEU A 144 -0.78 17.26 13.25
CA LEU A 144 -0.84 16.54 14.53
C LEU A 144 -0.01 17.24 15.63
N ILE A 145 1.15 17.79 15.27
CA ILE A 145 1.95 18.61 16.18
C ILE A 145 1.21 19.90 16.54
N SER A 146 0.60 20.58 15.56
CA SER A 146 -0.14 21.83 15.76
C SER A 146 -1.38 21.66 16.65
N VAL A 147 -2.05 20.51 16.60
CA VAL A 147 -3.17 20.17 17.50
C VAL A 147 -2.69 19.93 18.94
N GLY A 148 -1.37 19.78 19.15
CA GLY A 148 -0.79 19.54 20.46
C GLY A 148 -0.89 18.09 20.90
N LEU A 149 -1.05 17.14 19.95
CA LEU A 149 -1.12 15.71 20.28
C LEU A 149 0.11 15.27 21.08
N GLU A 150 1.30 15.69 20.67
CA GLU A 150 2.54 15.37 21.39
C GLU A 150 2.58 15.97 22.80
N ARG A 151 2.04 17.17 22.99
CA ARG A 151 1.97 17.82 24.32
C ARG A 151 1.04 17.07 25.26
N GLU A 152 -0.07 16.56 24.75
CA GLU A 152 -1.01 15.80 25.57
C GLU A 152 -0.42 14.43 25.94
N LEU A 153 0.14 13.72 24.96
CA LEU A 153 0.77 12.41 25.19
C LEU A 153 2.03 12.50 26.07
N GLY A 154 2.78 13.60 25.98
CA GLY A 154 3.96 13.83 26.82
C GLY A 154 3.63 13.91 28.31
N LYS A 155 2.44 14.39 28.68
CA LYS A 155 2.00 14.39 30.10
C LYS A 155 1.88 12.98 30.67
N HIS A 156 1.57 12.00 29.82
CA HIS A 156 1.32 10.62 30.21
C HIS A 156 2.57 9.71 30.09
N HIS A 157 3.76 10.26 29.84
CA HIS A 157 5.02 9.51 29.70
C HIS A 157 4.97 8.43 28.59
N LEU A 158 3.97 8.49 27.70
CA LEU A 158 3.83 7.58 26.56
C LEU A 158 4.98 7.74 25.55
N ALA A 159 5.60 8.93 25.51
CA ALA A 159 6.75 9.21 24.65
C ALA A 159 7.98 8.36 25.05
N ASP A 160 8.16 8.06 26.34
CA ASP A 160 9.30 7.27 26.83
C ASP A 160 9.18 5.80 26.40
N SER A 161 7.94 5.30 26.30
CA SER A 161 7.63 3.94 25.84
C SER A 161 7.84 3.74 24.34
N MET A 162 7.90 4.80 23.54
CA MET A 162 8.01 4.72 22.07
C MET A 162 9.44 4.89 21.53
N ALA A 163 10.46 4.62 22.36
CA ALA A 163 11.88 4.66 21.97
C ALA A 163 12.31 5.99 21.30
N GLY A 164 11.70 7.10 21.71
CA GLY A 164 11.98 8.43 21.18
C GLY A 164 11.28 8.77 19.86
N PHE A 165 10.43 7.90 19.32
CA PHE A 165 9.58 8.22 18.18
C PHE A 165 8.34 9.00 18.63
N SER A 166 8.05 10.11 17.96
CA SER A 166 6.82 10.84 18.23
C SER A 166 5.60 10.17 17.61
N VAL A 167 4.49 10.14 18.35
CA VAL A 167 3.24 9.51 17.89
C VAL A 167 2.72 10.15 16.60
N SER A 168 2.90 11.47 16.47
CA SER A 168 2.59 12.20 15.23
C SER A 168 3.35 11.64 14.03
N SER A 169 4.64 11.29 14.21
CA SER A 169 5.48 10.72 13.17
C SER A 169 5.04 9.31 12.80
N ILE A 170 4.63 8.49 13.78
CA ILE A 170 4.12 7.14 13.52
C ILE A 170 2.82 7.20 12.72
N VAL A 171 1.86 8.02 13.15
CA VAL A 171 0.57 8.19 12.45
C VAL A 171 0.79 8.74 11.03
N ALA A 172 1.64 9.76 10.88
CA ALA A 172 2.00 10.30 9.57
C ALA A 172 2.68 9.27 8.68
N PHE A 173 3.58 8.45 9.23
CA PHE A 173 4.28 7.39 8.49
C PHE A 173 3.32 6.31 8.00
N ILE A 174 2.36 5.93 8.83
CA ILE A 174 1.30 5.00 8.47
C ILE A 174 0.46 5.55 7.29
N ILE A 175 0.04 6.82 7.37
CA ILE A 175 -0.72 7.49 6.31
C ILE A 175 0.10 7.63 5.02
N LYS A 176 1.41 7.91 5.13
CA LYS A 176 2.33 7.94 3.98
C LYS A 176 2.28 6.63 3.20
N TRP A 177 2.50 5.52 3.90
CA TRP A 177 2.52 4.20 3.26
C TRP A 177 1.17 3.83 2.68
N TYR A 178 0.08 4.15 3.37
CA TYR A 178 -1.26 3.97 2.83
C TYR A 178 -1.44 4.58 1.44
N ILE A 179 -1.02 5.83 1.26
CA ILE A 179 -1.11 6.52 -0.03
C ILE A 179 -0.22 5.84 -1.07
N VAL A 180 1.01 5.47 -0.70
CA VAL A 180 1.91 4.72 -1.60
C VAL A 180 1.24 3.43 -2.10
N LEU A 181 0.59 2.71 -1.20
CA LEU A 181 -0.06 1.44 -1.50
C LEU A 181 -1.33 1.62 -2.33
N LEU A 182 -2.11 2.67 -2.10
CA LEU A 182 -3.25 3.01 -2.97
C LEU A 182 -2.79 3.18 -4.42
N PHE A 183 -1.74 3.97 -4.64
CA PHE A 183 -1.19 4.19 -5.99
C PHE A 183 -0.52 2.93 -6.58
N LEU A 184 0.15 2.13 -5.75
CA LEU A 184 0.68 0.84 -6.17
C LEU A 184 -0.45 -0.08 -6.65
N THR A 185 -1.57 -0.13 -5.92
CA THR A 185 -2.76 -0.91 -6.27
C THR A 185 -3.38 -0.44 -7.58
N THR A 186 -3.50 0.88 -7.78
CA THR A 186 -3.95 1.45 -9.06
C THR A 186 -3.02 1.04 -10.20
N GLY A 187 -1.71 1.10 -9.99
CA GLY A 187 -0.73 0.65 -10.99
C GLY A 187 -0.87 -0.83 -11.32
N LEU A 188 -1.12 -1.67 -10.32
CA LEU A 188 -1.32 -3.11 -10.49
C LEU A 188 -2.63 -3.43 -11.22
N GLN A 189 -3.70 -2.67 -10.97
CA GLN A 189 -4.95 -2.83 -11.71
C GLN A 189 -4.79 -2.52 -13.20
N ILE A 190 -3.94 -1.54 -13.55
CA ILE A 190 -3.58 -1.25 -14.95
C ILE A 190 -2.73 -2.40 -15.53
N PHE A 191 -1.83 -2.97 -14.73
CA PHE A 191 -0.94 -4.04 -15.14
C PHE A 191 -1.64 -5.42 -15.28
N LYS A 192 -2.67 -5.67 -14.47
CA LYS A 192 -3.38 -6.94 -14.28
C LYS A 192 -3.76 -7.71 -15.56
N PRO A 193 -4.33 -7.10 -16.61
CA PRO A 193 -4.71 -7.85 -17.82
C PRO A 193 -3.56 -8.54 -18.59
N VAL A 194 -2.29 -8.25 -18.29
CA VAL A 194 -1.13 -8.89 -18.96
C VAL A 194 -0.68 -10.16 -18.25
N ILE A 195 -1.02 -10.31 -16.98
CA ILE A 195 -0.58 -11.44 -16.13
C ILE A 195 -1.43 -12.70 -16.39
N PHE A 196 -2.63 -12.57 -16.95
CA PHE A 196 -3.52 -13.71 -17.16
C PHE A 196 -3.18 -14.46 -18.45
N ILE A 197 -2.51 -15.60 -18.30
CA ILE A 197 -2.29 -16.58 -19.37
C ILE A 197 -3.57 -17.40 -19.62
N ASP A 198 -4.43 -17.55 -18.60
CA ASP A 198 -5.76 -18.16 -18.70
C ASP A 198 -6.69 -17.58 -17.61
N SER A 199 -8.00 -17.55 -17.88
CA SER A 199 -9.09 -17.14 -16.96
C SER A 199 -9.07 -17.85 -15.59
N THR A 200 -8.43 -19.01 -15.52
CA THR A 200 -8.34 -19.88 -14.35
C THR A 200 -7.01 -19.76 -13.60
N THR A 201 -5.94 -19.32 -14.25
CA THR A 201 -4.60 -19.26 -13.65
C THR A 201 -4.34 -17.86 -13.10
N ARG A 202 -4.89 -17.59 -11.91
CA ARG A 202 -4.57 -16.36 -11.17
C ARG A 202 -3.15 -16.47 -10.63
N ILE A 203 -2.29 -15.52 -11.00
CA ILE A 203 -0.96 -15.42 -10.40
C ILE A 203 -1.13 -15.01 -8.93
N VAL A 204 -0.68 -15.88 -8.02
CA VAL A 204 -0.79 -15.75 -6.56
C VAL A 204 -0.28 -14.40 -6.03
N LEU A 205 0.73 -13.82 -6.69
CA LEU A 205 1.25 -12.49 -6.34
C LEU A 205 0.18 -11.40 -6.44
N LEU A 206 -0.71 -11.44 -7.44
CA LEU A 206 -1.68 -10.37 -7.64
C LEU A 206 -2.77 -10.38 -6.57
N GLU A 207 -3.26 -11.57 -6.20
CA GLU A 207 -4.23 -11.75 -5.12
C GLU A 207 -3.66 -11.29 -3.78
N GLY A 208 -2.40 -11.65 -3.49
CA GLY A 208 -1.72 -11.20 -2.27
C GLY A 208 -1.55 -9.67 -2.20
N LEU A 209 -1.30 -8.99 -3.32
CA LEU A 209 -1.20 -7.53 -3.33
C LEU A 209 -2.57 -6.84 -3.25
N GLU A 210 -3.62 -7.40 -3.84
CA GLU A 210 -5.00 -6.90 -3.66
C GLU A 210 -5.45 -7.05 -2.20
N ASP A 211 -5.16 -8.19 -1.57
CA ASP A 211 -5.41 -8.42 -0.15
C ASP A 211 -4.61 -7.45 0.73
N LEU A 212 -3.33 -7.22 0.43
CA LEU A 212 -2.49 -6.26 1.15
C LEU A 212 -3.01 -4.82 1.01
N ALA A 213 -3.45 -4.44 -0.19
CA ALA A 213 -4.02 -3.13 -0.48
C ALA A 213 -5.31 -2.87 0.32
N ASN A 214 -6.12 -3.90 0.54
CA ASN A 214 -7.32 -3.83 1.36
C ASN A 214 -7.03 -3.94 2.86
N TYR A 215 -6.00 -4.71 3.23
CA TYR A 215 -5.57 -4.92 4.61
C TYR A 215 -5.08 -3.64 5.26
N ILE A 216 -4.29 -2.85 4.53
CA ILE A 216 -3.61 -1.69 5.12
C ILE A 216 -4.58 -0.60 5.59
N PRO A 217 -5.55 -0.10 4.81
CA PRO A 217 -6.56 0.84 5.33
C PRO A 217 -7.27 0.30 6.59
N GLN A 218 -7.56 -0.99 6.63
CA GLN A 218 -8.16 -1.62 7.82
C GLN A 218 -7.18 -1.59 9.00
N ALA A 219 -5.94 -2.03 8.82
CA ALA A 219 -4.93 -1.99 9.88
C ALA A 219 -4.71 -0.58 10.46
N ILE A 220 -4.81 0.46 9.61
CA ILE A 220 -4.76 1.87 10.06
C ILE A 220 -5.95 2.22 10.93
N LEU A 221 -7.16 1.82 10.52
CA LEU A 221 -8.37 2.02 11.32
C LEU A 221 -8.25 1.29 12.67
N GLY A 222 -7.74 0.06 12.68
CA GLY A 222 -7.45 -0.69 13.91
C GLY A 222 -6.45 0.04 14.82
N PHE A 223 -5.37 0.57 14.24
CA PHE A 223 -4.39 1.38 14.98
C PHE A 223 -4.99 2.66 15.56
N MET A 224 -5.87 3.34 14.80
CA MET A 224 -6.59 4.53 15.27
C MET A 224 -7.52 4.20 16.44
N ILE A 225 -8.22 3.06 16.40
CA ILE A 225 -9.08 2.59 17.50
C ILE A 225 -8.24 2.34 18.76
N LEU A 226 -7.10 1.67 18.64
CA LEU A 226 -6.17 1.45 19.76
C LEU A 226 -5.71 2.77 20.37
N LEU A 227 -5.26 3.70 19.53
CA LEU A 227 -4.75 5.00 19.96
C LEU A 227 -5.85 5.81 20.68
N ALA A 228 -7.06 5.84 20.10
CA ALA A 228 -8.21 6.50 20.73
C ALA A 228 -8.55 5.86 22.10
N SER A 229 -8.47 4.53 22.20
CA SER A 229 -8.76 3.81 23.45
C SER A 229 -7.74 4.12 24.54
N ILE A 230 -6.46 4.21 24.19
CA ILE A 230 -5.41 4.65 25.13
C ILE A 230 -5.71 6.07 25.63
N ILE A 231 -6.00 7.02 24.74
CA ILE A 231 -6.34 8.41 25.11
C ILE A 231 -7.56 8.46 26.04
N ILE A 232 -8.62 7.71 25.71
CA ILE A 232 -9.84 7.66 26.54
C ILE A 232 -9.53 7.04 27.91
N SER A 233 -8.73 5.97 27.95
CA SER A 233 -8.36 5.29 29.19
C SER A 233 -7.62 6.22 30.15
N ASP A 234 -6.65 6.98 29.64
CA ASP A 234 -5.88 7.97 30.38
C ASP A 234 -6.77 9.10 30.91
N PHE A 235 -7.67 9.61 30.07
CA PHE A 235 -8.59 10.67 30.44
C PHE A 235 -9.53 10.23 31.58
N VAL A 236 -10.08 9.03 31.50
CA VAL A 236 -10.95 8.45 32.53
C VAL A 236 -10.16 8.19 33.82
N SER A 237 -8.96 7.58 33.70
CA SER A 237 -8.05 7.30 34.81
C SER A 237 -7.71 8.59 35.59
N ALA A 238 -7.31 9.65 34.89
CA ALA A 238 -7.01 10.95 35.47
C ALA A 238 -8.24 11.59 36.15
N HIS A 239 -9.43 11.51 35.54
CA HIS A 239 -10.65 12.05 36.13
C HIS A 239 -11.06 11.30 37.41
N MET A 240 -10.83 9.98 37.47
CA MET A 240 -11.11 9.17 38.65
C MET A 240 -10.13 9.44 39.79
N LYS A 241 -8.83 9.59 39.51
CA LYS A 241 -7.81 9.93 40.53
C LYS A 241 -8.10 11.26 41.23
N ASN A 242 -8.68 12.22 40.53
CA ASN A 242 -9.02 13.54 41.07
C ASN A 242 -10.24 13.54 42.02
N ARG A 243 -11.00 12.45 42.10
CA ARG A 243 -12.15 12.33 43.01
C ARG A 243 -11.66 11.91 44.40
N LYS A 244 -12.10 12.59 45.45
CA LYS A 244 -11.78 12.27 46.87
C LYS A 244 -12.58 11.06 47.38
N ILE A 245 -12.40 9.90 46.75
CA ILE A 245 -13.04 8.64 47.14
C ILE A 245 -11.94 7.71 47.65
N SER A 246 -12.19 6.98 48.74
CA SER A 246 -11.30 5.90 49.16
C SER A 246 -11.13 4.91 47.99
N PHE A 247 -9.89 4.46 47.76
CA PHE A 247 -9.52 3.56 46.65
C PHE A 247 -9.62 4.14 45.23
N SER A 248 -9.67 5.47 45.06
CA SER A 248 -9.72 6.10 43.73
C SER A 248 -8.59 5.64 42.79
N GLU A 249 -7.39 5.40 43.33
CA GLU A 249 -6.24 4.90 42.59
C GLU A 249 -6.45 3.49 42.02
N LEU A 250 -7.00 2.57 42.82
CA LEU A 250 -7.29 1.20 42.40
C LEU A 250 -8.37 1.19 41.29
N TYR A 251 -9.43 1.97 41.47
CA TYR A 251 -10.50 2.05 40.47
C TYR A 251 -10.06 2.71 39.16
N SER A 252 -9.17 3.69 39.24
CA SER A 252 -8.56 4.33 38.07
C SER A 252 -7.70 3.35 37.28
N LEU A 253 -6.83 2.58 37.94
CA LEU A 253 -6.02 1.57 37.27
C LEU A 253 -6.91 0.51 36.60
N PHE A 254 -7.97 0.07 37.29
CA PHE A 254 -8.88 -0.94 36.77
C PHE A 254 -9.67 -0.44 35.54
N SER A 255 -10.16 0.80 35.56
CA SER A 255 -10.87 1.39 34.42
C SER A 255 -9.96 1.58 33.21
N GLU A 256 -8.73 2.01 33.44
CA GLU A 256 -7.71 2.17 32.40
C GLU A 256 -7.46 0.85 31.66
N VAL A 257 -7.16 -0.22 32.41
CA VAL A 257 -6.93 -1.57 31.85
C VAL A 257 -8.14 -2.07 31.07
N ILE A 258 -9.36 -1.88 31.59
CA ILE A 258 -10.59 -2.30 30.92
C ILE A 258 -10.78 -1.55 29.59
N ILE A 259 -10.62 -0.23 29.57
CA ILE A 259 -10.82 0.57 28.36
C ILE A 259 -9.80 0.18 27.28
N ILE A 260 -8.52 0.00 27.66
CA ILE A 260 -7.48 -0.46 26.73
C ILE A 260 -7.81 -1.85 26.19
N ALA A 261 -8.26 -2.78 27.05
CA ALA A 261 -8.64 -4.12 26.64
C ALA A 261 -9.82 -4.12 25.64
N ILE A 262 -10.84 -3.29 25.87
CA ILE A 262 -11.96 -3.08 24.93
C ILE A 262 -11.44 -2.53 23.61
N GLY A 263 -10.59 -1.50 23.67
CA GLY A 263 -9.99 -0.91 22.48
C GLY A 263 -9.21 -1.91 21.63
N ALA A 264 -8.40 -2.74 22.28
CA ALA A 264 -7.67 -3.81 21.62
C ALA A 264 -8.59 -4.86 20.99
N LEU A 265 -9.68 -5.21 21.68
CA LEU A 265 -10.69 -6.12 21.17
C LEU A 265 -11.38 -5.57 19.91
N LEU A 266 -11.74 -4.29 19.92
CA LEU A 266 -12.38 -3.61 18.79
C LEU A 266 -11.43 -3.41 17.60
N ALA A 267 -10.12 -3.30 17.85
CA ALA A 267 -9.12 -3.15 16.79
C ALA A 267 -8.76 -4.46 16.08
N LEU A 268 -8.92 -5.62 16.72
CA LEU A 268 -8.54 -6.93 16.18
C LEU A 268 -9.13 -7.29 14.81
N PRO A 269 -10.43 -7.08 14.54
CA PRO A 269 -11.03 -7.40 13.23
C PRO A 269 -10.33 -6.65 12.09
N HIS A 270 -9.90 -5.42 12.37
CA HIS A 270 -9.22 -4.56 11.41
C HIS A 270 -7.79 -5.00 11.08
N PHE A 271 -7.17 -5.82 11.93
CA PHE A 271 -5.88 -6.47 11.66
C PHE A 271 -6.04 -7.83 10.95
N GLY A 272 -7.19 -8.09 10.33
CA GLY A 272 -7.41 -9.31 9.52
C GLY A 272 -7.71 -10.57 10.34
N VAL A 273 -7.96 -10.43 11.65
CA VAL A 273 -8.37 -11.55 12.50
C VAL A 273 -9.83 -11.90 12.18
N LYS A 274 -10.03 -12.88 11.29
CA LYS A 274 -11.36 -13.26 10.79
C LYS A 274 -12.28 -13.87 11.85
N ASN A 275 -11.73 -14.39 12.95
CA ASN A 275 -12.46 -15.10 14.00
C ASN A 275 -12.32 -14.40 15.36
N THR A 276 -12.76 -13.15 15.47
CA THR A 276 -12.80 -12.44 16.78
C THR A 276 -13.93 -12.93 17.68
N TYR A 277 -14.84 -13.76 17.16
CA TYR A 277 -16.00 -14.28 17.89
C TYR A 277 -15.64 -14.85 19.26
N PHE A 278 -14.63 -15.71 19.37
CA PHE A 278 -14.26 -16.30 20.66
C PHE A 278 -13.82 -15.25 21.68
N LEU A 279 -13.07 -14.24 21.23
CA LEU A 279 -12.56 -13.18 22.09
C LEU A 279 -13.68 -12.22 22.50
N GLU A 280 -14.57 -11.89 21.56
CA GLU A 280 -15.76 -11.05 21.80
C GLU A 280 -16.71 -11.69 22.81
N TYR A 281 -17.03 -12.98 22.65
CA TYR A 281 -17.91 -13.69 23.59
C TYR A 281 -17.28 -13.86 24.97
N SER A 282 -15.98 -14.17 25.03
CA SER A 282 -15.26 -14.27 26.31
C SER A 282 -15.30 -12.93 27.05
N PHE A 283 -15.16 -11.83 26.32
CA PHE A 283 -15.24 -10.49 26.88
C PHE A 283 -16.67 -10.14 27.35
N ILE A 284 -17.69 -10.42 26.55
CA ILE A 284 -19.10 -10.23 26.92
C ILE A 284 -19.44 -11.01 28.20
N VAL A 285 -19.02 -12.28 28.29
CA VAL A 285 -19.24 -13.11 29.48
C VAL A 285 -18.54 -12.53 30.70
N LEU A 286 -17.31 -12.05 30.56
CA LEU A 286 -16.56 -11.40 31.64
C LEU A 286 -17.28 -10.13 32.13
N VAL A 287 -17.66 -9.23 31.21
CA VAL A 287 -18.38 -7.99 31.55
C VAL A 287 -19.75 -8.28 32.17
N ALA A 288 -20.49 -9.25 31.62
CA ALA A 288 -21.77 -9.69 32.18
C ALA A 288 -21.60 -10.25 33.61
N GLY A 289 -20.55 -11.06 33.84
CA GLY A 289 -20.22 -11.60 35.16
C GLY A 289 -19.91 -10.52 36.19
N ILE A 290 -19.08 -9.53 35.83
CA ILE A 290 -18.79 -8.39 36.71
C ILE A 290 -20.06 -7.58 36.99
N SER A 291 -20.84 -7.29 35.95
CA SER A 291 -22.08 -6.51 36.07
C SER A 291 -23.10 -7.19 37.00
N LEU A 292 -23.26 -8.51 36.86
CA LEU A 292 -24.13 -9.32 37.70
C LEU A 292 -23.64 -9.39 39.15
N GLY A 293 -22.31 -9.52 39.36
CA GLY A 293 -21.70 -9.46 40.69
C GLY A 293 -21.97 -8.13 41.40
N ILE A 294 -21.79 -7.00 40.70
CA ILE A 294 -22.07 -5.66 41.24
C ILE A 294 -23.57 -5.51 41.53
N ALA A 295 -24.45 -5.95 40.62
CA ALA A 295 -25.89 -5.88 40.81
C ALA A 295 -26.35 -6.66 42.06
N LEU A 296 -25.83 -7.87 42.28
CA LEU A 296 -26.13 -8.67 43.46
C LEU A 296 -25.59 -8.04 44.75
N ALA A 297 -24.35 -7.51 44.72
CA ALA A 297 -23.76 -6.84 45.88
C ALA A 297 -24.57 -5.61 46.30
N LEU A 298 -25.02 -4.79 45.34
CA LEU A 298 -25.89 -3.64 45.59
C LEU A 298 -27.27 -4.07 46.11
N ALA A 299 -27.87 -5.10 45.50
CA ALA A 299 -29.18 -5.62 45.93
C ALA A 299 -29.14 -6.11 47.39
N LEU A 300 -28.09 -6.84 47.77
CA LEU A 300 -27.89 -7.30 49.15
C LEU A 300 -27.62 -6.13 50.11
N SER A 301 -26.79 -5.16 49.71
CA SER A 301 -26.48 -3.99 50.54
C SER A 301 -27.71 -3.11 50.82
N LEU A 302 -28.60 -2.94 49.83
CA LEU A 302 -29.85 -2.19 49.99
C LEU A 302 -30.88 -2.94 50.84
N LYS A 303 -30.94 -4.28 50.72
CA LYS A 303 -31.84 -5.13 51.51
C LYS A 303 -31.63 -4.95 53.01
N ASP A 304 -30.38 -4.91 53.46
CA ASP A 304 -30.07 -4.79 54.88
C ASP A 304 -30.44 -3.40 55.43
N LYS A 305 -30.24 -2.33 54.64
CA LYS A 305 -30.66 -0.97 55.02
C LYS A 305 -32.17 -0.85 55.17
N ILE A 306 -32.95 -1.38 54.22
CA ILE A 306 -34.41 -1.33 54.26
C ILE A 306 -34.96 -2.10 55.47
N LYS A 307 -34.34 -3.24 55.81
CA LYS A 307 -34.74 -4.03 56.98
C LYS A 307 -34.55 -3.28 58.31
N ILE A 308 -33.52 -2.44 58.40
CA ILE A 308 -33.24 -1.63 59.61
C ILE A 308 -34.21 -0.45 59.74
N GLU A 309 -34.65 0.16 58.64
CA GLU A 309 -35.59 1.30 58.70
C GLU A 309 -37.05 0.89 58.96
N LEU A 310 -37.43 -0.34 58.62
CA LEU A 310 -38.81 -0.85 58.74
C LEU A 310 -39.05 -1.72 59.99
N GLY A 311 -38.02 -2.05 60.76
CA GLY A 311 -38.10 -2.87 61.98
C GLY A 311 -37.78 -2.06 63.22
#